data_AF-A0A942V103-F1
#
_entry.id   AF-A0A942V103-F1
#
_cell.length_a   1.000
_cell.length_b   1.000
_cell.length_c   1.000
_cell.angle_alpha   90.00
_cell.angle_beta   90.00
_cell.angle_gamma   90.00
#
_symmetry.space_group_name_H-M   'P 1'
#
loop_
_entity.id
_entity.type
_entity.pdbx_description
1 polymer ?
#
loop_
_entity_poly.entity_id
_entity_poly.type
_entity_poly.pdbx_seq_one_letter_code
_entity_poly.pdbx_strand_id
1 'polypeptide(L)'
;MSRIHGDKINLGSSFILSAEGKSDLNKEIVDAKMIADSIIADAKKQAAATMAQAENQAAQIVQSAKAKAETSMDEVTAEAKKQGYAEGYEDGKEKITTELENKVYNVDNFAKSKFEIKNRIIKSLHLDILDLVLDISEKVCKVQMQNNREVLSKVVANAISQLKEKEQVTIVVHPEMAQKIYDISDELKEAVHNLQSIKIIEDNSISPDGTIVESVGSRVDARVSAQIEQIAQKLMTELNSTPEIELSRELDDVDGMNDNADD
;
A
#
# COMPACT_ATOMS: atom_id res chain seq x y z
N MET A 1 10.46 -96.02 62.85
CA MET A 1 9.78 -96.98 63.76
C MET A 1 8.28 -96.75 63.58
N SER A 2 7.38 -97.68 63.31
CA SER A 2 7.42 -99.13 63.08
C SER A 2 6.17 -99.49 62.28
N ARG A 3 6.31 -100.49 61.42
CA ARG A 3 5.22 -101.23 60.77
C ARG A 3 4.41 -102.01 61.81
N ILE A 4 3.08 -102.10 61.64
CA ILE A 4 2.25 -103.21 62.15
C ILE A 4 1.08 -103.32 61.13
N HIS A 5 1.13 -104.16 60.09
CA HIS A 5 0.83 -105.61 60.03
C HIS A 5 -0.44 -106.02 60.78
N GLY A 6 -1.40 -106.59 60.05
CA GLY A 6 -2.70 -106.97 60.61
C GLY A 6 -2.65 -108.22 61.48
N ASP A 7 -3.73 -108.46 62.21
CA ASP A 7 -4.38 -109.77 62.20
C ASP A 7 -5.82 -109.65 62.71
N LYS A 8 -6.65 -110.60 62.29
CA LYS A 8 -8.10 -110.67 62.44
C LYS A 8 -8.54 -110.89 63.88
N ILE A 9 -9.73 -110.40 64.22
CA ILE A 9 -10.57 -111.06 65.21
C ILE A 9 -12.01 -111.07 64.70
N ASN A 10 -12.50 -112.28 64.42
CA ASN A 10 -13.89 -112.60 64.12
C ASN A 10 -14.53 -113.12 65.41
N LEU A 11 -15.54 -112.42 65.91
CA LEU A 11 -16.54 -112.84 66.90
C LEU A 11 -17.80 -112.06 66.47
N GLY A 12 -18.84 -112.64 65.87
CA GLY A 12 -19.53 -113.85 66.27
C GLY A 12 -20.82 -113.45 66.98
N SER A 13 -21.87 -113.10 66.22
CA SER A 13 -23.29 -113.40 66.51
C SER A 13 -24.23 -112.57 65.62
N SER A 14 -24.86 -113.29 64.69
CA SER A 14 -26.12 -113.02 64.02
C SER A 14 -27.06 -112.00 64.71
N PHE A 15 -27.29 -110.86 64.04
CA PHE A 15 -28.59 -110.19 64.08
C PHE A 15 -29.22 -110.31 62.69
N ILE A 16 -30.36 -110.98 62.66
CA ILE A 16 -31.14 -111.27 61.46
C ILE A 16 -31.72 -109.94 60.96
N LEU A 17 -31.34 -109.52 59.74
CA LEU A 17 -32.03 -108.42 59.05
C LEU A 17 -33.43 -108.91 58.67
N SER A 18 -34.47 -108.30 59.25
CA SER A 18 -35.84 -108.47 58.77
C SER A 18 -35.98 -107.85 57.38
N ALA A 19 -36.65 -108.56 56.48
CA ALA A 19 -36.74 -108.30 55.05
C ALA A 19 -37.71 -107.16 54.65
N GLU A 20 -38.05 -106.26 55.58
CA GLU A 20 -38.94 -105.11 55.34
C GLU A 20 -38.20 -103.76 55.17
N GLY A 21 -36.88 -103.69 55.43
CA GLY A 21 -36.12 -102.45 55.33
C GLY A 21 -35.51 -102.11 53.95
N LYS A 22 -35.69 -102.94 52.92
CA LYS A 22 -35.07 -102.74 51.59
C LYS A 22 -35.98 -102.09 50.53
N SER A 23 -37.30 -102.07 50.72
CA SER A 23 -38.22 -101.39 49.78
C SER A 23 -38.32 -99.88 50.03
N ASP A 24 -38.19 -99.44 51.28
CA ASP A 24 -38.27 -98.02 51.64
C ASP A 24 -36.99 -97.27 51.25
N LEU A 25 -35.82 -97.90 51.39
CA LEU A 25 -34.53 -97.32 51.00
C LEU A 25 -34.42 -97.06 49.49
N ASN A 26 -35.04 -97.89 48.65
CA ASN A 26 -34.98 -97.74 47.19
C ASN A 26 -35.97 -96.68 46.66
N LYS A 27 -37.07 -96.43 47.39
CA LYS A 27 -38.01 -95.33 47.11
C LYS A 27 -37.38 -93.98 47.48
N GLU A 28 -36.72 -93.89 48.63
CA GLU A 28 -35.99 -92.69 49.05
C GLU A 28 -34.82 -92.32 48.12
N ILE A 29 -34.10 -93.31 47.57
CA ILE A 29 -33.00 -93.04 46.62
C ILE A 29 -33.54 -92.52 45.27
N VAL A 30 -34.68 -93.01 44.80
CA VAL A 30 -35.32 -92.53 43.57
C VAL A 30 -35.89 -91.12 43.77
N ASP A 31 -36.53 -90.86 44.91
CA ASP A 31 -37.05 -89.53 45.26
C ASP A 31 -35.91 -88.52 45.47
N ALA A 32 -34.81 -88.91 46.14
CA ALA A 32 -33.63 -88.07 46.29
C ALA A 32 -32.95 -87.75 44.95
N LYS A 33 -32.94 -88.69 44.00
CA LYS A 33 -32.43 -88.47 42.64
C LYS A 33 -33.34 -87.54 41.84
N MET A 34 -34.66 -87.68 41.97
CA MET A 34 -35.64 -86.80 41.32
C MET A 34 -35.59 -85.38 41.87
N ILE A 35 -35.36 -85.21 43.18
CA ILE A 35 -35.12 -83.91 43.83
C ILE A 35 -33.78 -83.32 43.37
N ALA A 36 -32.71 -84.12 43.28
CA ALA A 36 -31.42 -83.65 42.78
C ALA A 36 -31.48 -83.20 41.32
N ASP A 37 -32.16 -83.97 40.46
CA ASP A 37 -32.37 -83.61 39.06
C ASP A 37 -33.24 -82.35 38.92
N SER A 38 -34.25 -82.17 39.78
CA SER A 38 -35.05 -80.93 39.85
C SER A 38 -34.21 -79.73 40.28
N ILE A 39 -33.35 -79.89 41.29
CA ILE A 39 -32.44 -78.81 41.76
C ILE A 39 -31.44 -78.44 40.67
N ILE A 40 -30.89 -79.42 39.94
CA ILE A 40 -29.97 -79.17 38.83
C ILE A 40 -30.70 -78.50 37.66
N ALA A 41 -31.94 -78.88 37.37
CA ALA A 41 -32.75 -78.25 36.34
C ALA A 41 -33.09 -76.79 36.71
N ASP A 42 -33.48 -76.54 37.95
CA ASP A 42 -33.75 -75.19 38.46
C ASP A 42 -32.49 -74.32 38.52
N ALA A 43 -31.34 -74.87 38.95
CA ALA A 43 -30.06 -74.18 38.93
C ALA A 43 -29.60 -73.85 37.51
N LYS A 44 -29.79 -74.75 36.55
CA LYS A 44 -29.51 -74.49 35.12
C LYS A 44 -30.44 -73.42 34.56
N LYS A 45 -31.73 -73.44 34.92
CA LYS A 45 -32.71 -72.43 34.50
C LYS A 45 -32.38 -71.06 35.09
N GLN A 46 -31.99 -71.00 36.37
CA GLN A 46 -31.54 -69.77 37.02
C GLN A 46 -30.23 -69.25 36.40
N ALA A 47 -29.24 -70.10 36.17
CA ALA A 47 -28.00 -69.71 35.50
C ALA A 47 -28.25 -69.19 34.08
N ALA A 48 -29.13 -69.86 33.31
CA ALA A 48 -29.53 -69.39 31.98
C ALA A 48 -30.26 -68.04 32.04
N ALA A 49 -31.14 -67.83 33.04
CA ALA A 49 -31.82 -66.57 33.24
C ALA A 49 -30.84 -65.43 33.64
N THR A 50 -29.88 -65.71 34.51
CA THR A 50 -28.84 -64.74 34.90
C THR A 50 -27.91 -64.42 33.75
N MET A 51 -27.51 -65.40 32.93
CA MET A 51 -26.71 -65.17 31.72
C MET A 51 -27.49 -64.34 30.70
N ALA A 52 -28.76 -64.68 30.44
CA ALA A 52 -29.61 -63.89 29.54
C ALA A 52 -29.82 -62.46 30.07
N GLN A 53 -29.92 -62.26 31.38
CA GLN A 53 -30.01 -60.93 31.99
C GLN A 53 -28.68 -60.17 31.85
N ALA A 54 -27.54 -60.82 32.08
CA ALA A 54 -26.22 -60.22 31.92
C ALA A 54 -25.91 -59.86 30.46
N GLU A 55 -26.31 -60.70 29.50
CA GLU A 55 -26.21 -60.44 28.06
C GLU A 55 -27.09 -59.26 27.64
N ASN A 56 -28.33 -59.18 28.14
CA ASN A 56 -29.20 -58.03 27.89
C ASN A 56 -28.63 -56.74 28.50
N GLN A 57 -28.08 -56.79 29.72
CA GLN A 57 -27.43 -55.65 30.35
C GLN A 57 -26.17 -55.21 29.59
N ALA A 58 -25.33 -56.16 29.15
CA ALA A 58 -24.16 -55.88 28.34
C ALA A 58 -24.54 -55.25 26.99
N ALA A 59 -25.58 -55.78 26.33
CA ALA A 59 -26.12 -55.21 25.09
C ALA A 59 -26.63 -53.78 25.29
N GLN A 60 -27.35 -53.51 26.39
CA GLN A 60 -27.83 -52.16 26.74
C GLN A 60 -26.67 -51.20 27.05
N ILE A 61 -25.63 -51.65 27.74
CA ILE A 61 -24.43 -50.85 28.00
C ILE A 61 -23.72 -50.50 26.70
N VAL A 62 -23.52 -51.47 25.80
CA VAL A 62 -22.89 -51.24 24.50
C VAL A 62 -23.74 -50.30 23.64
N GLN A 63 -25.06 -50.49 23.62
CA GLN A 63 -25.97 -49.62 22.85
C GLN A 63 -25.97 -48.19 23.40
N SER A 64 -26.03 -48.01 24.73
CA SER A 64 -25.99 -46.69 25.34
C SER A 64 -24.61 -46.01 25.20
N ALA A 65 -23.51 -46.78 25.24
CA ALA A 65 -22.17 -46.26 24.98
C ALA A 65 -22.02 -45.81 23.52
N LYS A 66 -22.55 -46.58 22.55
CA LYS A 66 -22.56 -46.19 21.13
C LYS A 66 -23.39 -44.94 20.90
N ALA A 67 -24.61 -44.88 21.44
CA ALA A 67 -25.48 -43.71 21.32
C ALA A 67 -24.82 -42.45 21.92
N LYS A 68 -24.19 -42.56 23.10
CA LYS A 68 -23.43 -41.46 23.70
C LYS A 68 -22.22 -41.04 22.86
N ALA A 69 -21.50 -42.00 22.27
CA ALA A 69 -20.36 -41.72 21.40
C ALA A 69 -20.79 -41.01 20.11
N GLU A 70 -21.91 -41.40 19.51
CA GLU A 70 -22.49 -40.73 18.34
C GLU A 70 -22.92 -39.31 18.68
N THR A 71 -23.67 -39.09 19.76
CA THR A 71 -24.07 -37.74 20.19
C THR A 71 -22.86 -36.86 20.50
N SER A 72 -21.86 -37.40 21.21
CA SER A 72 -20.63 -36.64 21.52
C SER A 72 -19.82 -36.33 20.25
N MET A 73 -19.78 -37.23 19.27
CA MET A 73 -19.12 -37.00 17.99
C MET A 73 -19.83 -35.89 17.20
N ASP A 74 -21.16 -35.89 17.19
CA ASP A 74 -21.96 -34.86 16.52
C ASP A 74 -21.75 -33.48 17.17
N GLU A 75 -21.75 -33.42 18.51
CA GLU A 75 -21.48 -32.18 19.26
C GLU A 75 -20.08 -31.64 19.00
N VAL A 76 -19.05 -32.49 19.07
CA VAL A 76 -17.65 -32.11 18.79
C VAL A 76 -17.50 -31.65 17.34
N THR A 77 -18.13 -32.34 16.40
CA THR A 77 -18.08 -31.99 14.98
C THR A 77 -18.79 -30.67 14.70
N ALA A 78 -19.93 -30.42 15.35
CA ALA A 78 -20.68 -29.17 15.22
C ALA A 78 -19.86 -27.99 15.78
N GLU A 79 -19.27 -28.14 16.96
CA GLU A 79 -18.46 -27.09 17.57
C GLU A 79 -17.18 -26.83 16.77
N ALA A 80 -16.48 -27.88 16.33
CA ALA A 80 -15.28 -27.74 15.50
C ALA A 80 -15.59 -27.04 14.15
N LYS A 81 -16.73 -27.34 13.52
CA LYS A 81 -17.18 -26.64 12.31
C LYS A 81 -17.48 -25.17 12.58
N LYS A 82 -18.16 -24.87 13.68
CA LYS A 82 -18.51 -23.50 14.07
C LYS A 82 -17.25 -22.68 14.37
N GLN A 83 -16.32 -23.24 15.14
CA GLN A 83 -15.04 -22.60 15.46
C GLN A 83 -14.18 -22.41 14.21
N GLY A 84 -14.01 -23.45 13.39
CA GLY A 84 -13.23 -23.35 12.15
C GLY A 84 -13.81 -22.36 11.14
N TYR A 85 -15.14 -22.24 11.07
CA TYR A 85 -15.80 -21.23 10.26
C TYR A 85 -15.56 -19.82 10.82
N ALA A 86 -15.71 -19.62 12.13
CA ALA A 86 -15.49 -18.32 12.77
C ALA A 86 -14.03 -17.84 12.63
N GLU A 87 -13.06 -18.72 12.90
CA GLU A 87 -11.63 -18.42 12.75
C GLU A 87 -11.27 -18.16 11.28
N GLY A 88 -11.76 -18.98 10.34
CA GLY A 88 -11.51 -18.76 8.91
C GLY A 88 -12.16 -17.49 8.37
N TYR A 89 -13.31 -17.09 8.91
CA TYR A 89 -13.97 -15.85 8.54
C TYR A 89 -13.20 -14.62 9.06
N GLU A 90 -12.75 -14.64 10.32
CA GLU A 90 -11.94 -13.55 10.90
C GLU A 90 -10.59 -13.42 10.20
N ASP A 91 -9.85 -14.51 9.99
CA ASP A 91 -8.56 -14.50 9.27
C ASP A 91 -8.72 -14.03 7.81
N GLY A 92 -9.80 -14.47 7.14
CA GLY A 92 -10.12 -14.00 5.79
C GLY A 92 -10.46 -12.51 5.75
N LYS A 93 -11.23 -12.03 6.73
CA LYS A 93 -11.59 -10.61 6.85
C LYS A 93 -10.36 -9.75 7.13
N GLU A 94 -9.49 -10.16 8.04
CA GLU A 94 -8.24 -9.45 8.36
C GLU A 94 -7.34 -9.34 7.13
N LYS A 95 -7.08 -10.46 6.45
CA LYS A 95 -6.26 -10.49 5.23
C LYS A 95 -6.83 -9.61 4.13
N ILE A 96 -8.14 -9.69 3.86
CA ILE A 96 -8.77 -8.84 2.83
C ILE A 96 -8.70 -7.38 3.22
N THR A 97 -8.93 -7.04 4.50
CA THR A 97 -8.87 -5.66 4.98
C THR A 97 -7.47 -5.09 4.79
N THR A 98 -6.43 -5.82 5.24
CA THR A 98 -5.04 -5.40 5.06
C THR A 98 -4.63 -5.32 3.59
N GLU A 99 -5.03 -6.27 2.75
CA GLU A 99 -4.75 -6.20 1.30
C GLU A 99 -5.45 -5.01 0.65
N LEU A 100 -6.69 -4.72 1.04
CA LEU A 100 -7.47 -3.61 0.52
C LEU A 100 -6.88 -2.27 0.96
N GLU A 101 -6.52 -2.12 2.23
CA GLU A 101 -5.84 -0.94 2.77
C GLU A 101 -4.54 -0.67 2.02
N ASN A 102 -3.72 -1.71 1.80
CA ASN A 102 -2.49 -1.58 1.02
C ASN A 102 -2.76 -1.18 -0.45
N LYS A 103 -3.80 -1.75 -1.08
CA LYS A 103 -4.19 -1.36 -2.44
C LYS A 103 -4.67 0.08 -2.52
N VAL A 104 -5.51 0.51 -1.59
CA VAL A 104 -6.01 1.88 -1.51
C VAL A 104 -4.85 2.85 -1.30
N TYR A 105 -3.94 2.55 -0.37
CA TYR A 105 -2.73 3.34 -0.13
C TYR A 105 -1.85 3.44 -1.37
N ASN A 106 -1.65 2.33 -2.10
CA ASN A 106 -0.88 2.33 -3.34
C ASN A 106 -1.54 3.14 -4.45
N VAL A 107 -2.88 3.10 -4.56
CA VAL A 107 -3.63 3.90 -5.54
C VAL A 107 -3.54 5.39 -5.21
N ASP A 108 -3.70 5.78 -3.94
CA ASP A 108 -3.56 7.17 -3.49
C ASP A 108 -2.14 7.71 -3.76
N ASN A 109 -1.11 6.94 -3.40
CA ASN A 109 0.27 7.29 -3.71
C ASN A 109 0.53 7.37 -5.21
N PHE A 110 -0.03 6.46 -6.00
CA PHE A 110 0.09 6.52 -7.45
C PHE A 110 -0.55 7.79 -8.01
N ALA A 111 -1.75 8.15 -7.55
CA ALA A 111 -2.44 9.38 -7.95
C ALA A 111 -1.62 10.64 -7.58
N LYS A 112 -1.11 10.71 -6.35
CA LYS A 112 -0.22 11.80 -5.90
C LYS A 112 1.04 11.90 -6.75
N SER A 113 1.70 10.77 -7.01
CA SER A 113 2.91 10.72 -7.84
C SER A 113 2.67 11.22 -9.27
N LYS A 114 1.48 10.96 -9.85
CA LYS A 114 1.11 11.46 -11.17
C LYS A 114 1.01 12.98 -11.20
N PHE A 115 0.42 13.57 -10.16
CA PHE A 115 0.32 15.03 -10.05
C PHE A 115 1.69 15.68 -9.90
N GLU A 116 2.55 15.12 -9.04
CA GLU A 116 3.92 15.62 -8.85
C GLU A 116 4.77 15.51 -10.12
N ILE A 117 4.70 14.37 -10.82
CA ILE A 117 5.41 14.17 -12.09
C ILE A 117 4.91 15.16 -13.14
N LYS A 118 3.59 15.34 -13.27
CA LYS A 118 3.00 16.33 -14.19
C LYS A 118 3.51 17.73 -13.89
N ASN A 119 3.47 18.16 -12.63
CA ASN A 119 3.92 19.49 -12.24
C ASN A 119 5.42 19.69 -12.48
N ARG A 120 6.24 18.67 -12.22
CA ARG A 120 7.68 18.71 -12.54
C ARG A 120 7.92 18.85 -14.03
N ILE A 121 7.22 18.09 -14.86
CA ILE A 121 7.34 18.15 -16.32
C ILE A 121 6.93 19.54 -16.82
N ILE A 122 5.80 20.08 -16.37
CA ILE A 122 5.33 21.41 -16.77
C ILE A 122 6.34 22.49 -16.37
N LYS A 123 6.84 22.47 -15.12
CA LYS A 123 7.84 23.44 -14.66
C LYS A 123 9.14 23.35 -15.47
N SER A 124 9.62 22.14 -15.76
CA SER A 124 10.80 21.94 -16.62
C SER A 124 10.57 22.47 -18.04
N LEU A 125 9.44 22.12 -18.65
CA LEU A 125 9.12 22.56 -20.01
C LEU A 125 8.98 24.08 -20.11
N HIS A 126 8.42 24.75 -19.10
CA HIS A 126 8.36 26.21 -19.08
C HIS A 126 9.74 26.85 -19.09
N LEU A 127 10.70 26.30 -18.34
CA LEU A 127 12.08 26.78 -18.33
C LEU A 127 12.77 26.51 -19.67
N ASP A 128 12.64 25.28 -20.20
CA ASP A 128 13.25 24.90 -21.47
C ASP A 128 12.72 25.75 -22.64
N ILE A 129 11.41 26.04 -22.65
CA ILE A 129 10.79 26.91 -23.65
C ILE A 129 11.26 28.35 -23.47
N LEU A 130 11.35 28.84 -22.24
CA LEU A 130 11.83 30.19 -21.97
C LEU A 130 13.27 30.35 -22.48
N ASP A 131 14.17 29.43 -22.14
CA ASP A 131 15.56 29.45 -22.61
C ASP A 131 15.64 29.43 -24.14
N LEU A 132 14.85 28.56 -24.79
CA LEU A 132 14.79 28.52 -26.25
C LEU A 132 14.31 29.85 -26.86
N VAL A 133 13.29 30.48 -26.28
CA VAL A 133 12.76 31.76 -26.74
C VAL A 133 13.79 32.87 -26.55
N LEU A 134 14.52 32.86 -25.43
CA LEU A 134 15.59 33.83 -25.15
C LEU A 134 16.73 33.68 -26.15
N ASP A 135 17.18 32.45 -26.43
CA ASP A 135 18.23 32.16 -27.42
C ASP A 135 17.82 32.63 -28.83
N ILE A 136 16.59 32.34 -29.25
CA ILE A 136 16.06 32.79 -30.54
C ILE A 136 16.01 34.31 -30.58
N SER A 137 15.50 34.95 -29.52
CA SER A 137 15.38 36.40 -29.42
C SER A 137 16.75 37.06 -29.48
N GLU A 138 17.73 36.53 -28.76
CA GLU A 138 19.11 37.05 -28.75
C GLU A 138 19.72 36.96 -30.15
N LYS A 139 19.59 35.80 -30.80
CA LYS A 139 20.10 35.59 -32.15
C LYS A 139 19.46 36.54 -33.17
N VAL A 140 18.14 36.67 -33.15
CA VAL A 140 17.40 37.55 -34.07
C VAL A 140 17.76 39.02 -33.82
N CYS A 141 17.75 39.46 -32.56
CA CYS A 141 18.05 40.84 -32.20
C CYS A 141 19.50 41.22 -32.53
N LYS A 142 20.48 40.35 -32.26
CA LYS A 142 21.89 40.58 -32.64
C LYS A 142 22.03 40.79 -34.16
N VAL A 143 21.40 39.92 -34.96
CA VAL A 143 21.43 40.04 -36.43
C VAL A 143 20.78 41.35 -36.89
N GLN A 144 19.64 41.73 -36.31
CA GLN A 144 18.98 43.00 -36.64
C GLN A 144 19.82 44.21 -36.24
N MET A 145 20.43 44.20 -35.05
CA MET A 145 21.29 45.28 -34.57
C MET A 145 22.52 45.47 -35.45
N GLN A 146 23.08 44.37 -35.99
CA GLN A 146 24.24 44.41 -36.86
C GLN A 146 23.90 44.84 -38.29
N ASN A 147 22.75 44.46 -38.82
CA ASN A 147 22.43 44.66 -40.25
C ASN A 147 21.50 45.85 -40.51
N ASN A 148 20.78 46.34 -39.51
CA ASN A 148 19.77 47.39 -39.68
C ASN A 148 20.17 48.69 -38.95
N ARG A 149 20.64 49.67 -39.73
CA ARG A 149 21.04 50.99 -39.25
C ARG A 149 19.91 51.72 -38.50
N GLU A 150 18.68 51.65 -38.99
CA GLU A 150 17.55 52.35 -38.38
C GLU A 150 17.21 51.78 -37.00
N VAL A 151 17.29 50.46 -36.85
CA VAL A 151 17.12 49.79 -35.56
C VAL A 151 18.20 50.22 -34.58
N LEU A 152 19.47 50.22 -35.01
CA LEU A 152 20.60 50.67 -34.18
C LEU A 152 20.41 52.12 -33.72
N SER A 153 20.05 53.03 -34.62
CA SER A 153 19.76 54.45 -34.32
C SER A 153 18.66 54.58 -33.26
N LYS A 154 17.54 53.89 -33.42
CA LYS A 154 16.43 53.93 -32.45
C LYS A 154 16.81 53.36 -31.09
N VAL A 155 17.54 52.24 -31.04
CA VAL A 155 17.96 51.62 -29.78
C VAL A 155 18.89 52.54 -29.00
N VAL A 156 19.89 53.12 -29.68
CA VAL A 156 20.84 54.05 -29.04
C VAL A 156 20.14 55.34 -28.62
N ALA A 157 19.29 55.93 -29.47
CA ALA A 157 18.51 57.12 -29.13
C ALA A 157 17.60 56.90 -27.91
N ASN A 158 16.97 55.73 -27.81
CA ASN A 158 16.17 55.35 -26.66
C ASN A 158 17.03 55.23 -25.40
N ALA A 159 18.18 54.57 -25.48
CA ALA A 159 19.10 54.45 -24.35
C ALA A 159 19.58 55.83 -23.86
N ILE A 160 19.94 56.73 -24.77
CA ILE A 160 20.31 58.12 -24.42
C ILE A 160 19.13 58.86 -23.78
N SER A 161 17.91 58.61 -24.26
CA SER A 161 16.71 59.26 -23.73
C SER A 161 16.38 58.85 -22.29
N GLN A 162 16.86 57.69 -21.84
CA GLN A 162 16.73 57.21 -20.46
C GLN A 162 17.77 57.83 -19.51
N LEU A 163 18.82 58.47 -20.02
CA LEU A 163 19.79 59.18 -19.20
C LEU A 163 19.17 60.42 -18.54
N LYS A 164 19.59 60.70 -17.30
CA LYS A 164 19.15 61.88 -16.54
C LYS A 164 19.69 63.18 -17.15
N GLU A 165 20.97 63.17 -17.54
CA GLU A 165 21.64 64.29 -18.21
C GLU A 165 22.01 63.87 -19.64
N LYS A 166 21.65 64.72 -20.61
CA LYS A 166 21.78 64.41 -22.05
C LYS A 166 22.77 65.31 -22.78
N GLU A 167 23.31 66.34 -22.11
CA GLU A 167 24.18 67.34 -22.74
C GLU A 167 25.51 66.75 -23.22
N GLN A 168 26.12 65.88 -22.40
CA GLN A 168 27.38 65.21 -22.71
C GLN A 168 27.22 63.71 -22.46
N VAL A 169 27.25 62.93 -23.54
CA VAL A 169 27.03 61.48 -23.49
C VAL A 169 28.27 60.77 -24.01
N THR A 170 28.71 59.76 -23.27
CA THR A 170 29.74 58.83 -23.71
C THR A 170 29.09 57.52 -24.12
N ILE A 171 29.34 57.07 -25.34
CA ILE A 171 28.88 55.78 -25.85
C ILE A 171 30.09 54.84 -25.87
N VAL A 172 30.05 53.78 -25.06
CA VAL A 172 31.07 52.74 -25.01
C VAL A 172 30.61 51.54 -25.84
N VAL A 173 31.44 51.12 -26.79
CA VAL A 173 31.05 50.15 -27.84
C VAL A 173 32.20 49.22 -28.17
N HIS A 174 31.88 48.02 -28.65
CA HIS A 174 32.91 47.14 -29.21
C HIS A 174 33.47 47.74 -30.53
N PRO A 175 34.77 47.58 -30.85
CA PRO A 175 35.35 48.14 -32.08
C PRO A 175 34.64 47.71 -33.37
N GLU A 176 34.08 46.49 -33.42
CA GLU A 176 33.31 46.00 -34.58
C GLU A 176 32.03 46.81 -34.86
N MET A 177 31.49 47.50 -33.85
CA MET A 177 30.30 48.35 -33.97
C MET A 177 30.64 49.84 -34.00
N ALA A 178 31.87 50.24 -33.66
CA ALA A 178 32.27 51.63 -33.53
C ALA A 178 31.96 52.44 -34.79
N GLN A 179 32.35 51.94 -35.97
CA GLN A 179 32.10 52.63 -37.24
C GLN A 179 30.60 52.87 -37.47
N LYS A 180 29.75 51.88 -37.18
CA LYS A 180 28.29 52.00 -37.35
C LYS A 180 27.70 53.08 -36.44
N ILE A 181 28.26 53.23 -35.23
CA ILE A 181 27.87 54.26 -34.26
C ILE A 181 28.35 55.65 -34.69
N TYR A 182 29.56 55.76 -35.25
CA TYR A 182 30.04 57.00 -35.85
C TYR A 182 29.09 57.47 -36.98
N ASP A 183 28.68 56.55 -37.86
CA ASP A 183 27.83 56.83 -39.02
C ASP A 183 26.40 57.32 -38.65
N ILE A 184 25.91 56.98 -37.46
CA ILE A 184 24.60 57.43 -36.94
C ILE A 184 24.72 58.58 -35.94
N SER A 185 25.94 59.01 -35.58
CA SER A 185 26.15 59.98 -34.49
C SER A 185 25.49 61.33 -34.72
N ASP A 186 25.45 61.82 -35.95
CA ASP A 186 24.77 63.07 -36.30
C ASP A 186 23.23 62.91 -36.29
N GLU A 187 22.73 61.77 -36.76
CA GLU A 187 21.31 61.40 -36.69
C GLU A 187 20.81 61.35 -35.23
N LEU A 188 21.64 60.84 -34.32
CA LEU A 188 21.33 60.79 -32.88
C LEU A 188 21.21 62.19 -32.26
N LYS A 189 22.04 63.16 -32.68
CA LYS A 189 21.95 64.56 -32.22
C LYS A 189 20.67 65.23 -32.67
N GLU A 190 20.17 64.90 -33.86
CA GLU A 190 18.88 65.40 -34.35
C GLU A 190 17.70 64.73 -33.66
N ALA A 191 17.81 63.42 -33.37
CA ALA A 191 16.75 62.64 -32.76
C ALA A 191 16.53 62.93 -31.26
N VAL A 192 17.59 63.27 -30.51
CA VAL A 192 17.53 63.47 -29.06
C VAL A 192 17.68 64.94 -28.69
N HIS A 193 16.65 65.51 -28.05
CA HIS A 193 16.69 66.89 -27.57
C HIS A 193 17.73 67.09 -26.46
N ASN A 194 18.44 68.23 -26.51
CA ASN A 194 19.52 68.63 -25.60
C ASN A 194 20.80 67.78 -25.67
N LEU A 195 21.00 66.97 -26.72
CA LEU A 195 22.25 66.26 -26.95
C LEU A 195 23.30 67.18 -27.59
N GLN A 196 24.26 67.70 -26.81
CA GLN A 196 25.26 68.66 -27.31
C GLN A 196 26.56 67.99 -27.77
N SER A 197 27.04 66.99 -27.03
CA SER A 197 28.24 66.26 -27.41
C SER A 197 28.11 64.76 -27.18
N ILE A 198 28.60 63.99 -28.16
CA ILE A 198 28.70 62.53 -28.11
C ILE A 198 30.19 62.18 -28.18
N LYS A 199 30.67 61.43 -27.18
CA LYS A 199 32.01 60.84 -27.18
C LYS A 199 31.88 59.34 -27.39
N ILE A 200 32.55 58.78 -28.38
CA ILE A 200 32.55 57.34 -28.64
C ILE A 200 33.85 56.75 -28.07
N ILE A 201 33.75 55.71 -27.27
CA ILE A 201 34.87 54.96 -26.68
C ILE A 201 34.79 53.52 -27.14
N GLU A 202 35.88 53.03 -27.70
CA GLU A 202 36.02 51.66 -28.13
C GLU A 202 36.59 50.80 -26.99
N ASP A 203 35.88 49.73 -26.63
CA ASP A 203 36.27 48.81 -25.56
C ASP A 203 36.02 47.35 -25.96
N ASN A 204 37.11 46.57 -26.04
CA ASN A 204 37.08 45.14 -26.37
C ASN A 204 36.47 44.24 -25.27
N SER A 205 36.28 44.76 -24.05
CA SER A 205 35.63 44.01 -22.97
C SER A 205 34.11 43.95 -23.13
N ILE A 206 33.55 44.76 -24.04
CA ILE A 206 32.11 44.84 -24.31
C ILE A 206 31.76 43.92 -25.48
N SER A 207 30.71 43.13 -25.35
CA SER A 207 30.19 42.30 -26.44
C SER A 207 29.76 43.11 -27.68
N PRO A 208 29.94 42.59 -28.92
CA PRO A 208 29.54 43.24 -30.17
C PRO A 208 28.02 43.12 -30.45
N ASP A 209 27.21 43.36 -29.42
CA ASP A 209 25.75 43.18 -29.44
C ASP A 209 25.00 44.42 -28.96
N GLY A 210 25.65 45.59 -28.96
CA GLY A 210 25.03 46.87 -28.69
C GLY A 210 26.02 47.88 -28.12
N THR A 211 25.51 48.79 -27.29
CA THR A 211 26.26 49.92 -26.76
C THR A 211 25.92 50.17 -25.31
N ILE A 212 26.86 50.70 -24.55
CA ILE A 212 26.60 51.24 -23.21
C ILE A 212 26.65 52.76 -23.31
N VAL A 213 25.63 53.45 -22.79
CA VAL A 213 25.58 54.92 -22.80
C VAL A 213 25.73 55.46 -21.38
N GLU A 214 26.59 56.45 -21.23
CA GLU A 214 26.98 57.02 -19.94
C GLU A 214 26.88 58.55 -19.97
N SER A 215 26.38 59.13 -18.89
CA SER A 215 26.40 60.56 -18.59
C SER A 215 26.95 60.79 -17.19
N VAL A 216 27.09 62.06 -16.79
CA VAL A 216 27.44 62.40 -15.40
C VAL A 216 26.34 61.86 -14.48
N GLY A 217 26.65 60.80 -13.72
CA GLY A 217 25.75 60.18 -12.75
C GLY A 217 24.71 59.19 -13.29
N SER A 218 24.76 58.78 -14.57
CA SER A 218 23.86 57.76 -15.12
C SER A 218 24.57 56.87 -16.13
N ARG A 219 24.25 55.57 -16.11
CA ARG A 219 24.74 54.57 -17.06
C ARG A 219 23.57 53.68 -17.45
N VAL A 220 23.37 53.51 -18.75
CA VAL A 220 22.32 52.65 -19.31
C VAL A 220 22.99 51.64 -20.23
N ASP A 221 22.76 50.36 -19.98
CA ASP A 221 23.25 49.28 -20.82
C ASP A 221 22.22 48.97 -21.91
N ALA A 222 22.55 49.29 -23.16
CA ALA A 222 21.68 49.06 -24.30
C ALA A 222 22.07 47.82 -25.11
N ARG A 223 22.96 46.96 -24.58
CA ARG A 223 23.28 45.68 -25.21
C ARG A 223 22.06 44.78 -25.29
N VAL A 224 21.94 44.03 -26.39
CA VAL A 224 20.85 43.06 -26.59
C VAL A 224 20.84 42.04 -25.45
N SER A 225 22.00 41.49 -25.08
CA SER A 225 22.13 40.53 -23.97
C SER A 225 21.55 41.07 -22.67
N ALA A 226 21.95 42.28 -22.26
CA ALA A 226 21.49 42.90 -21.02
C ALA A 226 19.97 43.15 -21.00
N GLN A 227 19.41 43.61 -22.13
CA GLN A 227 17.95 43.84 -22.24
C GLN A 227 17.16 42.53 -22.20
N ILE A 228 17.62 41.50 -22.89
CA ILE A 228 16.99 40.17 -22.89
C ILE A 228 17.06 39.55 -21.49
N GLU A 229 18.19 39.68 -20.80
CA GLU A 229 18.36 39.19 -19.43
C GLU A 229 17.38 39.87 -18.45
N GLN A 230 17.17 41.18 -18.58
CA GLN A 230 16.17 41.89 -17.77
C GLN A 230 14.74 41.41 -18.06
N ILE A 231 14.41 41.12 -19.32
CA ILE A 231 13.11 40.57 -19.70
C ILE A 231 12.96 39.14 -19.15
N ALA A 232 13.99 38.31 -19.27
CA ALA A 232 14.03 36.95 -18.74
C ALA A 232 13.78 36.94 -17.23
N GLN A 233 14.45 37.82 -16.48
CA GLN A 233 14.29 37.92 -15.03
C GLN A 233 12.86 38.30 -14.62
N LYS A 234 12.23 39.22 -15.36
CA LYS A 234 10.81 39.57 -15.15
C LYS A 234 9.88 38.41 -15.47
N LEU A 235 10.06 37.75 -16.62
CA LEU A 235 9.26 36.59 -17.01
C LEU A 235 9.39 35.44 -16.01
N MET A 236 10.59 35.16 -15.52
CA MET A 236 10.85 34.14 -14.51
C MET A 236 10.19 34.47 -13.16
N THR A 237 10.16 35.77 -12.80
CA THR A 237 9.46 36.23 -11.59
C THR A 237 7.95 36.00 -11.72
N GLU A 238 7.35 36.33 -12.87
CA GLU A 238 5.92 36.12 -13.14
C GLU A 238 5.55 34.64 -13.21
N LEU A 239 6.40 33.80 -13.82
CA LEU A 239 6.22 32.34 -13.88
C LEU A 239 6.22 31.71 -12.48
N ASN A 240 7.04 32.22 -11.56
CA ASN A 240 7.06 31.78 -10.17
C ASN A 240 5.93 32.38 -9.32
N SER A 241 5.33 33.49 -9.75
CA SER A 241 4.24 34.18 -9.06
C SER A 241 2.85 33.69 -9.47
N THR A 242 2.74 33.03 -10.64
CA THR A 242 1.50 32.42 -11.08
C THR A 242 1.23 31.19 -10.22
N PRO A 243 0.17 31.18 -9.39
CA PRO A 243 -0.17 30.03 -8.57
C PRO A 243 -0.36 28.81 -9.47
N GLU A 244 0.08 27.64 -8.98
CA GLU A 244 -0.12 26.35 -9.63
C GLU A 244 -1.54 26.27 -10.18
N ILE A 245 -1.64 26.12 -11.49
CA ILE A 245 -2.89 26.05 -12.26
C ILE A 245 -3.90 25.23 -11.46
N GLU A 246 -5.02 25.88 -11.14
CA GLU A 246 -6.21 25.33 -10.49
C GLU A 246 -6.59 23.98 -11.14
N LEU A 247 -6.11 22.88 -10.56
CA LEU A 247 -6.56 21.52 -10.86
C LEU A 247 -6.98 20.78 -9.59
N SER A 248 -6.79 21.40 -8.42
CA SER A 248 -7.37 20.94 -7.16
C SER A 248 -8.89 21.12 -7.11
N ARG A 249 -9.47 22.03 -7.91
CA ARG A 249 -10.91 22.30 -7.91
C ARG A 249 -11.78 21.17 -8.51
N GLU A 250 -11.23 20.27 -9.32
CA GLU A 250 -12.03 19.19 -9.93
C GLU A 250 -12.13 17.92 -9.07
N LEU A 251 -11.38 17.82 -7.96
CA LEU A 251 -11.42 16.63 -7.08
C LEU A 251 -12.34 16.80 -5.86
N ASP A 252 -12.61 18.03 -5.42
CA ASP A 252 -13.50 18.29 -4.27
C ASP A 252 -15.00 18.15 -4.61
N ASP A 253 -15.37 18.22 -5.90
CA ASP A 253 -16.76 18.08 -6.35
C ASP A 253 -17.29 16.63 -6.31
N VAL A 254 -16.42 15.64 -6.06
CA VAL A 254 -16.82 14.22 -5.97
C VAL A 254 -17.18 13.80 -4.55
N ASP A 255 -16.61 14.48 -3.53
CA ASP A 255 -16.85 14.13 -2.11
C ASP A 255 -18.21 14.64 -1.61
N GLY A 256 -18.79 15.65 -2.26
CA GLY A 256 -20.12 16.20 -1.93
C GLY A 256 -21.32 15.36 -2.40
N MET A 257 -21.10 14.27 -3.13
CA MET A 257 -22.18 13.43 -3.68
C MET A 257 -22.48 12.16 -2.86
N ASN A 258 -21.67 11.83 -1.85
CA ASN A 258 -21.82 10.58 -1.09
C ASN A 258 -22.65 10.72 0.21
N ASP A 259 -23.08 11.93 0.58
CA ASP A 259 -23.85 12.19 1.80
C ASP A 259 -25.39 12.12 1.62
N ASN A 260 -25.90 11.77 0.42
CA ASN A 260 -27.35 11.71 0.14
C ASN A 260 -27.90 10.29 -0.12
N ALA A 261 -27.21 9.24 0.34
CA ALA A 261 -27.60 7.85 0.07
C ALA A 261 -28.13 7.07 1.29
N ASP A 262 -28.39 7.73 2.43
CA ASP A 262 -29.07 7.12 3.59
C ASP A 262 -30.29 7.99 3.99
N ASP A 263 -31.42 7.78 3.31
CA ASP A 263 -32.78 8.02 3.83
C ASP A 263 -33.74 6.95 3.27
#